data_AF-A0AAN4W4M2-F1
#
_entry.id   AF-A0AAN4W4M2-F1
#
_cell.length_a   1.000
_cell.length_b   1.000
_cell.length_c   1.000
_cell.angle_alpha   90.00
_cell.angle_beta   90.00
_cell.angle_gamma   90.00
#
_symmetry.space_group_name_H-M   'P 1'
#
loop_
_entity.id
_entity.type
_entity.pdbx_description
1 polymer ?
#
loop_
_entity_poly.entity_id
_entity_poly.type
_entity_poly.pdbx_seq_one_letter_code
_entity_poly.pdbx_strand_id
1 'polypeptide(L)'
;MPVFLKIVDMTEKEILLANRKNLRLIDQIIIREKENLTNISSEMPCVVHLNNMQHLGIEQMNEFGTSLLRLSHDELISLGENFVKNYLHPEDVKL
;
A
#
# COMPACT_ATOMS: atom_id res chain seq x y z
N MET A 1 12.03 -30.58 -17.87
CA MET A 1 13.06 -29.56 -17.59
C MET A 1 12.51 -28.62 -16.53
N PRO A 2 13.12 -28.47 -15.35
CA PRO A 2 12.69 -27.46 -14.40
C PRO A 2 13.19 -26.08 -14.86
N VAL A 3 12.27 -25.13 -14.95
CA VAL A 3 12.58 -23.71 -15.17
C VAL A 3 13.04 -23.15 -13.83
N PHE A 4 14.34 -22.94 -13.69
CA PHE A 4 14.88 -22.19 -12.57
C PHE A 4 14.53 -20.72 -12.77
N LEU A 5 13.56 -20.22 -12.00
CA LEU A 5 13.36 -18.78 -11.82
C LEU A 5 14.63 -18.23 -11.18
N LYS A 6 15.46 -17.60 -12.01
CA LYS A 6 16.65 -16.88 -11.57
C LYS A 6 16.16 -15.74 -10.68
N ILE A 7 16.36 -15.88 -9.37
CA ILE A 7 16.17 -14.77 -8.43
C ILE A 7 17.19 -13.72 -8.84
N VAL A 8 16.70 -12.64 -9.46
CA VAL A 8 17.54 -11.50 -9.80
C VAL A 8 17.72 -10.74 -8.49
N ASP A 9 18.93 -10.70 -7.95
CA ASP A 9 19.27 -9.78 -6.85
C ASP A 9 19.09 -8.35 -7.36
N MET A 10 17.91 -7.79 -7.09
CA MET A 10 17.60 -6.41 -7.41
C MET A 10 18.19 -5.52 -6.32
N THR A 11 18.86 -4.45 -6.75
CA THR A 11 19.30 -3.40 -5.82
C THR A 11 18.09 -2.66 -5.24
N GLU A 12 18.21 -2.06 -4.06
CA GLU A 12 17.14 -1.26 -3.45
C GLU A 12 16.61 -0.17 -4.40
N LYS A 13 17.50 0.42 -5.20
CA LYS A 13 17.15 1.41 -6.22
C LYS A 13 16.25 0.84 -7.31
N GLU A 14 16.51 -0.39 -7.75
CA GLU A 14 15.71 -1.07 -8.76
C GLU A 14 14.35 -1.49 -8.20
N ILE A 15 14.30 -1.90 -6.93
CA ILE A 15 13.05 -2.19 -6.21
C ILE A 15 12.20 -0.91 -6.11
N LEU A 16 12.79 0.22 -5.71
CA LEU A 16 12.10 1.51 -5.63
C LEU A 16 11.58 1.97 -7.00
N LEU A 17 12.37 1.78 -8.06
CA LEU A 17 11.97 2.10 -9.43
C LEU A 17 10.81 1.22 -9.92
N ALA A 18 10.84 -0.08 -9.59
CA ALA A 18 9.75 -0.99 -9.89
C ALA A 18 8.47 -0.59 -9.16
N ASN A 19 8.57 -0.31 -7.85
CA ASN A 19 7.42 0.13 -7.04
C ASN A 19 6.81 1.43 -7.57
N ARG A 20 7.63 2.40 -7.96
CA ARG A 20 7.14 3.66 -8.55
C ARG A 20 6.44 3.45 -9.90
N LYS A 21 6.92 2.53 -10.72
CA LYS A 21 6.24 2.16 -11.98
C LYS A 21 4.93 1.45 -11.73
N ASN A 22 4.89 0.55 -10.74
CA ASN A 22 3.68 -0.16 -10.34
C ASN A 22 2.61 0.83 -9.85
N LEU A 23 2.96 1.77 -8.98
CA LEU A 23 2.05 2.83 -8.51
C LEU A 23 1.46 3.64 -9.67
N ARG A 24 2.28 4.02 -10.65
CA ARG A 24 1.82 4.75 -11.84
C ARG A 24 0.85 3.94 -12.70
N LEU A 25 1.08 2.63 -12.83
CA LEU A 25 0.16 1.73 -13.55
C LEU A 25 -1.18 1.62 -12.84
N ILE A 26 -1.16 1.58 -11.50
CA ILE A 26 -2.36 1.54 -10.67
C ILE A 26 -3.18 2.81 -10.87
N ASP A 27 -2.56 3.99 -10.79
CA ASP A 27 -3.23 5.28 -11.07
C ASP A 27 -3.90 5.29 -12.45
N GLN A 28 -3.22 4.75 -13.46
CA GLN A 28 -3.75 4.70 -14.83
C GLN A 28 -4.93 3.75 -14.97
N ILE A 29 -4.93 2.61 -14.27
CA ILE A 29 -6.03 1.63 -14.29
C ILE A 29 -7.26 2.21 -13.56
N ILE A 30 -7.06 2.82 -12.39
CA ILE A 30 -8.13 3.47 -11.62
C ILE A 30 -8.84 4.54 -12.45
N ILE A 31 -8.07 5.42 -13.12
CA ILE A 31 -8.63 6.48 -13.96
C ILE A 31 -9.36 5.91 -15.18
N ARG A 32 -8.80 4.85 -15.79
CA ARG A 32 -9.30 4.30 -17.05
C ARG A 32 -10.58 3.48 -16.88
N GLU A 33 -10.68 2.68 -15.81
CA GLU A 33 -11.75 1.69 -15.71
C GLU A 33 -12.95 2.16 -14.87
N LYS A 34 -12.86 3.33 -14.21
CA LYS A 34 -13.81 3.74 -13.15
C LYS A 34 -14.01 2.64 -12.10
N GLU A 35 -13.06 1.72 -12.01
CA GLU A 35 -13.00 0.66 -11.04
C GLU A 35 -12.80 1.28 -9.66
N ASN A 36 -13.49 0.71 -8.67
CA ASN A 36 -13.32 1.16 -7.31
C ASN A 36 -11.90 0.74 -6.85
N LEU A 37 -11.12 1.68 -6.32
CA LEU A 37 -9.80 1.44 -5.71
C LEU A 37 -9.78 0.22 -4.79
N THR A 38 -10.90 -0.03 -4.11
CA THR A 38 -11.11 -1.23 -3.28
C THR A 38 -10.96 -2.54 -4.07
N ASN A 39 -11.57 -2.65 -5.25
CA ASN A 39 -11.50 -3.86 -6.08
C ASN A 39 -10.07 -4.13 -6.53
N ILE A 40 -9.42 -3.10 -7.07
CA ILE A 40 -8.04 -3.19 -7.55
C ILE A 40 -7.09 -3.58 -6.41
N SER A 41 -7.29 -3.01 -5.21
CA SER A 41 -6.47 -3.34 -4.04
C SER A 41 -6.62 -4.79 -3.59
N SER A 42 -7.77 -5.42 -3.84
CA SER A 42 -8.05 -6.80 -3.42
C SER A 42 -7.33 -7.84 -4.27
N GLU A 43 -7.02 -7.51 -5.53
CA GLU A 43 -6.30 -8.40 -6.45
C GLU A 43 -4.77 -8.33 -6.29
N MET A 44 -4.27 -7.37 -5.52
CA MET A 44 -2.83 -7.17 -5.35
C MET A 44 -2.23 -8.14 -4.33
N PRO A 45 -1.15 -8.85 -4.68
CA PRO A 45 -0.44 -9.73 -3.75
C PRO A 45 0.52 -8.95 -2.83
N CYS A 46 0.07 -7.82 -2.30
CA CYS A 46 0.81 -6.99 -1.35
C CYS A 46 -0.16 -6.31 -0.37
N VAL A 47 0.36 -5.78 0.74
CA VAL A 47 -0.44 -5.00 1.68
C VAL A 47 -0.71 -3.63 1.09
N VAL A 48 -1.99 -3.32 0.89
CA VAL A 48 -2.46 -2.00 0.44
C VAL A 48 -3.37 -1.43 1.52
N HIS A 49 -3.12 -0.19 1.91
CA HIS A 49 -4.01 0.57 2.77
C HIS A 49 -4.31 1.93 2.15
N LEU A 50 -5.52 2.42 2.41
CA LEU A 50 -5.97 3.75 2.03
C LEU A 50 -6.10 4.58 3.30
N ASN A 51 -5.47 5.74 3.31
CA ASN A 51 -5.51 6.67 4.43
C ASN A 51 -6.42 7.85 4.09
N ASN A 52 -7.21 8.28 5.07
CA ASN A 52 -7.90 9.56 4.98
C ASN A 52 -6.88 10.68 5.17
N MET A 53 -6.73 11.59 4.21
CA MET A 53 -5.72 12.66 4.31
C MET A 53 -6.02 13.71 5.41
N GLN A 54 -7.26 13.80 5.93
CA GLN A 54 -7.63 14.76 6.97
C GLN A 54 -7.14 14.36 8.36
N HIS A 55 -7.22 13.07 8.70
CA HIS A 55 -6.80 12.54 10.01
C HIS A 55 -5.67 11.49 9.90
N LEU A 56 -5.24 11.21 8.68
CA LEU A 56 -4.17 10.27 8.30
C LEU A 56 -4.34 8.84 8.82
N GLY A 57 -5.54 8.51 9.33
CA GLY A 57 -5.93 7.16 9.74
C GLY A 57 -6.20 6.26 8.53
N ILE A 58 -5.99 4.95 8.72
CA ILE A 58 -6.27 3.94 7.69
C ILE A 58 -7.79 3.74 7.64
N GLU A 59 -8.43 4.09 6.52
CA GLU A 59 -9.86 3.84 6.27
C GLU A 59 -10.12 2.45 5.69
N GLN A 60 -9.16 1.92 4.94
CA GLN A 60 -9.31 0.63 4.30
C GLN A 60 -7.97 -0.08 4.22
N MET A 61 -7.99 -1.39 4.40
CA MET A 61 -6.87 -2.27 4.13
C MET A 61 -7.37 -3.48 3.35
N ASN A 62 -6.61 -3.92 2.36
CA ASN A 62 -6.97 -5.10 1.58
C ASN A 62 -6.83 -6.40 2.39
N GLU A 63 -7.43 -7.48 1.89
CA GLU A 63 -7.49 -8.78 2.60
C GLU A 63 -6.10 -9.35 2.94
N PHE A 64 -5.10 -9.07 2.10
CA PHE A 64 -3.71 -9.45 2.36
C PHE A 64 -3.17 -8.80 3.64
N GLY A 65 -3.42 -7.50 3.84
CA GLY A 65 -3.01 -6.78 5.03
C GLY A 65 -3.77 -7.20 6.29
N THR A 66 -5.09 -7.34 6.20
CA THR A 66 -5.92 -7.74 7.34
C THR A 66 -5.61 -9.17 7.80
N SER A 67 -5.37 -10.09 6.87
CA SER A 67 -4.99 -11.47 7.18
C SER A 67 -3.60 -11.58 7.82
N LEU A 68 -2.65 -10.78 7.35
CA LEU A 68 -1.28 -10.74 7.88
C LEU A 68 -1.26 -10.17 9.31
N LEU A 69 -1.95 -9.05 9.53
CA LEU A 69 -1.89 -8.30 10.78
C LEU A 69 -2.88 -8.82 11.82
N ARG A 70 -3.97 -9.49 11.39
CA ARG A 70 -5.06 -9.99 12.25
C ARG A 70 -5.66 -8.91 13.15
N LEU A 71 -5.69 -7.68 12.66
CA LEU A 71 -6.21 -6.52 13.37
C LEU A 71 -7.67 -6.29 13.00
N SER A 72 -8.44 -5.86 14.00
CA SER A 72 -9.76 -5.28 13.79
C SER A 72 -9.68 -3.92 13.09
N HIS A 73 -10.81 -3.44 12.59
CA HIS A 73 -10.89 -2.15 11.91
C HIS A 73 -10.45 -0.97 12.82
N ASP A 74 -10.85 -0.99 14.08
CA ASP A 74 -10.48 0.05 15.06
C ASP A 74 -8.98 0.05 15.38
N GLU A 75 -8.37 -1.14 15.43
CA GLU A 75 -6.93 -1.30 15.61
C GLU A 75 -6.15 -0.82 14.38
N LEU A 76 -6.69 -1.01 13.17
CA LEU A 76 -6.09 -0.48 11.93
C LEU A 76 -6.13 1.04 11.87
N ILE A 77 -7.26 1.66 12.24
CA ILE A 77 -7.38 3.12 12.33
C ILE A 77 -6.35 3.66 13.32
N SER A 78 -6.28 3.07 14.51
CA SER A 78 -5.34 3.44 15.57
C SER A 78 -3.89 3.29 15.13
N LEU A 79 -3.57 2.25 14.35
CA LEU A 79 -2.23 2.03 13.79
C LEU A 79 -1.84 3.14 12.81
N GLY A 80 -2.76 3.56 11.94
CA GLY A 80 -2.55 4.65 10.99
C GLY A 80 -2.27 5.99 11.70
N GLU A 81 -3.10 6.34 12.69
CA GLU A 81 -2.88 7.57 13.47
C GLU A 81 -1.56 7.55 14.24
N ASN A 82 -1.20 6.40 14.82
CA ASN A 82 0.07 6.24 15.54
C ASN A 82 1.27 6.28 14.61
N PHE A 83 1.17 5.73 13.39
CA PHE A 83 2.24 5.79 12.41
C PHE A 83 2.59 7.25 12.08
N VAL A 84 1.56 8.05 11.82
CA VAL A 84 1.69 9.47 11.51
C VAL A 84 2.27 10.26 12.67
N LYS A 85 1.78 10.02 13.89
CA LYS A 85 2.27 10.74 15.07
C LYS A 85 3.72 10.37 15.42
N ASN A 86 4.12 9.11 15.23
CA ASN A 86 5.37 8.60 15.79
C ASN A 86 6.51 8.46 14.76
N TYR A 87 6.20 8.33 13.47
CA TYR A 87 7.19 7.97 12.45
C TYR A 87 7.28 8.94 11.27
N LEU A 88 6.25 9.76 11.03
CA LEU A 88 6.32 10.82 10.02
C LEU A 88 7.03 12.05 10.60
N HIS A 89 7.98 12.61 9.84
CA HIS A 89 8.67 13.82 10.27
C HIS A 89 7.65 14.98 10.27
N PRO A 90 7.66 15.89 11.27
CA PRO A 90 6.66 16.96 11.38
C PRO A 90 6.57 17.88 10.16
N GLU A 91 7.62 17.95 9.35
CA GLU A 91 7.62 18.71 8.10
C GLU A 91 6.91 18.00 6.94
N ASP A 92 6.81 16.66 6.99
CA ASP A 92 6.09 15.85 6.00
C ASP A 92 4.57 15.82 6.27
N VAL A 93 4.14 16.20 7.48
CA VAL A 93 2.73 16.23 7.91
C VAL A 93 2.07 17.59 7.64
N LYS A 94 2.83 18.60 7.18
CA LYS A 94 2.29 19.90 6.78
C LYS A 94 1.54 19.78 5.44
N LEU A 95 0.28 19.35 5.52
CA LEU A 95 -0.72 19.47 4.45
C LEU A 95 -1.47 20.80 4.56
#